data_AF-A0A0N4WZ59-F1
#
_entry.id   AF-A0A0N4WZ59-F1
#
_cell.length_a   1.000
_cell.length_b   1.000
_cell.length_c   1.000
_cell.angle_alpha   90.00
_cell.angle_beta   90.00
_cell.angle_gamma   90.00
#
_symmetry.space_group_name_H-M   'P 1'
#
loop_
_entity.id
_entity.type
_entity.pdbx_description
1 polymer ?
#
loop_
_entity_poly.entity_id
_entity_poly.type
_entity_poly.pdbx_seq_one_letter_code
_entity_poly.pdbx_strand_id
1 'polypeptide(L)'
;MPGPHTFYDGATMLEPIATYFEVQVDRINFVICMFLSLPLACVFKRYCAPGVVTRQTRTIFPLLIGIVFCFFCFGRASKHLLANALLNYAIMRWSPPKHVHK
;
A
#
# COMPACT_ATOMS: atom_id res chain seq x y z
N MET A 1 26.23 1.16 -19.54
CA MET A 1 25.48 2.03 -18.60
C MET A 1 24.10 1.42 -18.44
N PRO A 2 23.70 0.94 -17.25
CA PRO A 2 22.32 0.48 -17.08
C PRO A 2 21.39 1.69 -17.19
N GLY A 3 20.39 1.60 -18.07
CA GLY A 3 19.45 2.69 -18.35
C GLY A 3 18.54 3.02 -17.16
N PRO A 4 17.85 4.18 -17.19
CA PRO A 4 17.07 4.73 -16.07
C PRO A 4 15.88 3.87 -15.59
N HIS A 5 15.62 2.72 -16.23
CA HIS A 5 14.48 1.84 -15.94
C HIS A 5 14.80 0.69 -14.99
N THR A 6 16.06 0.50 -14.55
CA THR A 6 16.47 -0.72 -13.81
C THR A 6 16.04 -0.81 -12.34
N PHE A 7 15.48 0.26 -11.76
CA PHE A 7 15.08 0.29 -10.34
C PHE A 7 13.55 0.28 -10.10
N TYR A 8 12.74 0.37 -11.16
CA TYR A 8 11.27 0.44 -11.09
C TYR A 8 10.63 -0.76 -11.79
N ASP A 9 11.06 -1.98 -11.43
CA ASP A 9 10.32 -3.21 -11.74
C ASP A 9 9.09 -3.32 -10.82
N GLY A 10 8.07 -2.51 -11.12
CA GLY A 10 6.69 -2.76 -10.70
C GLY A 10 6.11 -3.97 -11.44
N ALA A 11 4.80 -4.23 -11.32
CA ALA A 11 4.16 -5.24 -12.16
C ALA A 11 4.29 -4.85 -13.64
N THR A 12 5.18 -5.52 -14.38
CA THR A 12 5.38 -5.35 -15.83
C THR A 12 4.15 -5.70 -16.67
N MET A 13 3.10 -6.27 -16.05
CA MET A 13 1.79 -6.47 -16.68
C MET A 13 1.16 -5.20 -17.27
N LEU A 14 1.54 -3.99 -16.83
CA LEU A 14 0.97 -2.72 -17.30
C LEU A 14 1.92 -1.85 -18.15
N GLU A 15 3.09 -2.37 -18.54
CA GLU A 15 3.98 -1.72 -19.52
C GLU A 15 3.28 -1.20 -20.80
N PRO A 16 2.31 -1.91 -21.41
CA PRO A 16 1.66 -1.40 -22.62
C PRO A 16 0.82 -0.13 -22.37
N ILE A 17 0.26 0.02 -21.16
CA ILE A 17 -0.54 1.20 -20.79
C ILE A 17 0.37 2.37 -20.41
N ALA A 18 1.50 2.10 -19.75
CA ALA A 18 2.47 3.12 -19.38
C ALA A 18 3.13 3.77 -20.61
N THR A 19 3.45 2.97 -21.62
CA THR A 19 4.00 3.46 -22.90
C THR A 19 2.99 4.30 -23.66
N TYR A 20 1.69 4.00 -23.54
CA TYR A 20 0.62 4.78 -24.18
C TYR A 20 0.41 6.17 -23.55
N PHE A 21 0.60 6.27 -22.23
CA PHE A 21 0.41 7.53 -21.49
C PHE A 21 1.70 8.33 -21.26
N GLU A 22 2.89 7.83 -21.66
CA GLU A 22 4.21 8.41 -21.33
C GLU A 22 4.41 8.71 -19.84
N VAL A 23 3.79 7.91 -18.97
CA VAL A 23 3.78 8.11 -17.52
C VAL A 23 4.48 6.95 -16.82
N GLN A 24 5.16 7.26 -15.71
CA GLN A 24 5.82 6.26 -14.88
C GLN A 24 4.81 5.19 -14.39
N VAL A 25 5.17 3.92 -14.54
CA VAL A 25 4.30 2.74 -14.31
C VAL A 25 3.70 2.73 -12.89
N ASP A 26 4.45 3.23 -11.90
CA ASP A 26 4.04 3.37 -10.51
C ASP A 26 2.80 4.25 -10.32
N ARG A 27 2.65 5.34 -11.07
CA ARG A 27 1.50 6.23 -10.95
C ARG A 27 0.22 5.57 -11.45
N ILE A 28 0.33 4.81 -12.53
CA ILE A 28 -0.81 4.07 -13.11
C ILE A 28 -1.26 2.97 -12.15
N ASN A 29 -0.30 2.22 -11.60
CA ASN A 29 -0.60 1.19 -10.61
C ASN A 29 -1.25 1.78 -9.35
N PHE A 30 -0.81 2.96 -8.91
CA PHE A 30 -1.39 3.64 -7.75
C PHE A 30 -2.85 4.03 -8.00
N VAL A 31 -3.14 4.63 -9.15
CA VAL A 31 -4.50 5.01 -9.54
C VAL A 31 -5.41 3.78 -9.63
N ILE A 32 -4.94 2.69 -10.23
CA ILE A 32 -5.70 1.44 -10.33
C ILE A 32 -5.97 0.83 -8.95
N CYS A 33 -4.96 0.78 -8.07
CA CYS A 33 -5.15 0.38 -6.68
C CYS A 33 -6.16 1.28 -5.95
N MET A 34 -6.14 2.59 -6.19
CA MET A 34 -7.10 3.52 -5.60
C MET A 34 -8.53 3.23 -6.06
N PHE A 35 -8.73 3.00 -7.37
CA PHE A 35 -10.03 2.58 -7.91
C PHE A 35 -10.49 1.21 -7.39
N LEU A 36 -9.57 0.26 -7.24
CA LEU A 36 -9.85 -1.07 -6.65
C LEU A 36 -10.13 -0.98 -5.14
N SER A 37 -9.59 0.02 -4.44
CA SER A 37 -9.80 0.18 -2.99
C SER A 37 -11.25 0.53 -2.64
N LEU A 38 -11.94 1.28 -3.50
CA LEU A 38 -13.34 1.67 -3.32
C LEU A 38 -14.33 0.49 -3.25
N PRO A 39 -14.38 -0.44 -4.23
CA PRO A 39 -15.23 -1.61 -4.16
C PRO A 39 -14.80 -2.53 -3.01
N LEU A 40 -13.49 -2.67 -2.74
CA LEU A 40 -13.00 -3.48 -1.64
C LEU A 40 -13.43 -2.93 -0.27
N ALA A 41 -13.44 -1.60 -0.09
CA ALA A 41 -13.95 -0.95 1.11
C ALA A 41 -15.47 -1.17 1.26
N CYS A 42 -16.23 -1.13 0.15
CA CYS A 42 -17.66 -1.42 0.17
C CYS A 42 -17.94 -2.87 0.55
N VAL A 43 -17.19 -3.81 -0.01
CA VAL A 43 -17.20 -5.24 0.33
C VAL A 43 -16.88 -5.41 1.81
N PHE A 44 -15.77 -4.85 2.28
CA PHE A 44 -15.37 -4.92 3.68
C PHE A 44 -16.44 -4.37 4.61
N LYS A 45 -17.07 -3.24 4.28
CA LYS A 45 -18.17 -2.67 5.08
C LYS A 45 -19.40 -3.58 5.13
N ARG A 46 -19.71 -4.29 4.03
CA ARG A 46 -20.83 -5.24 3.96
C ARG A 46 -20.57 -6.51 4.77
N TYR A 47 -19.36 -7.08 4.66
CA TYR A 47 -19.00 -8.34 5.32
C TYR A 47 -18.56 -8.17 6.78
N CYS A 48 -17.96 -7.03 7.15
CA CYS A 48 -17.62 -6.69 8.53
C CYS A 48 -18.69 -5.84 9.23
N ALA A 49 -19.95 -6.26 9.13
CA ALA A 49 -21.03 -5.64 9.90
C ALA A 49 -20.81 -5.86 11.42
N PRO A 50 -21.09 -4.85 12.28
CA PRO A 50 -20.91 -4.95 13.72
C PRO A 50 -21.82 -6.03 14.29
N GLY A 51 -21.23 -7.16 14.70
CA GLY A 51 -21.93 -8.33 15.23
C GLY A 51 -21.47 -9.66 14.64
N VAL A 52 -20.86 -9.65 13.44
CA VAL A 52 -20.44 -10.88 12.74
C VAL A 52 -18.96 -11.20 12.95
N VAL A 53 -18.12 -10.20 13.25
CA VAL A 53 -16.66 -10.33 13.19
C VAL A 53 -15.96 -9.73 14.40
N THR A 54 -14.97 -10.45 14.91
CA THR A 54 -14.15 -10.07 16.07
C THR A 54 -13.38 -8.77 15.81
N ARG A 55 -13.21 -7.95 16.87
CA ARG A 55 -12.51 -6.65 16.84
C ARG A 55 -11.10 -6.72 16.23
N GLN A 56 -10.39 -7.82 16.43
CA GLN A 56 -9.06 -8.05 15.84
C GLN A 56 -9.10 -8.24 14.33
N THR A 57 -10.03 -9.06 13.81
CA THR A 57 -10.19 -9.32 12.38
C THR A 57 -10.50 -8.03 11.62
N ARG A 58 -11.29 -7.13 12.22
CA ARG A 58 -11.62 -5.82 11.62
C ARG A 58 -10.40 -4.91 11.43
N THR A 59 -9.34 -5.08 12.21
CA THR A 59 -8.12 -4.27 12.12
C THR A 59 -7.07 -4.93 11.25
N ILE A 60 -6.90 -6.25 11.37
CA ILE A 60 -5.86 -6.99 10.66
C ILE A 60 -6.20 -7.14 9.17
N PHE A 61 -7.47 -7.36 8.84
CA PHE A 61 -7.91 -7.57 7.45
C PHE A 61 -7.63 -6.38 6.51
N PRO A 62 -8.04 -5.14 6.83
CA PRO A 62 -7.72 -4.00 5.98
C PRO A 62 -6.21 -3.71 5.94
N LEU A 63 -5.49 -4.01 7.03
CA LEU A 63 -4.03 -3.86 7.07
C LEU A 63 -3.33 -4.83 6.11
N LEU A 64 -3.73 -6.11 6.09
CA LEU A 64 -3.20 -7.10 5.15
C LEU A 64 -3.49 -6.73 3.70
N ILE A 65 -4.74 -6.34 3.40
CA ILE A 65 -5.14 -5.88 2.07
C ILE A 65 -4.31 -4.67 1.62
N GLY A 66 -4.13 -3.69 2.51
CA GLY A 66 -3.31 -2.51 2.23
C GLY A 66 -1.87 -2.88 1.91
N ILE A 67 -1.27 -3.82 2.63
CA ILE A 67 0.09 -4.30 2.36
C ILE A 67 0.17 -4.98 0.98
N VAL A 68 -0.82 -5.81 0.63
CA VAL A 68 -0.88 -6.48 -0.70
C VAL A 68 -1.02 -5.44 -1.82
N PHE A 69 -1.87 -4.43 -1.66
CA PHE A 69 -2.00 -3.33 -2.62
C PHE A 69 -0.73 -2.50 -2.75
N CYS A 70 -0.05 -2.17 -1.64
CA CYS A 70 1.23 -1.48 -1.68
C CYS A 70 2.30 -2.31 -2.41
N PHE A 71 2.32 -3.63 -2.20
CA PHE A 71 3.25 -4.53 -2.89
C PHE A 71 2.94 -4.62 -4.39
N PHE A 72 1.67 -4.69 -4.76
CA PHE A 72 1.22 -4.68 -6.15
C PHE A 72 1.56 -3.35 -6.85
N CYS A 73 1.38 -2.22 -6.15
CA CYS A 73 1.60 -0.89 -6.71
C CYS A 73 3.07 -0.60 -7.02
N PHE A 74 3.97 -0.92 -6.08
CA PHE A 74 5.38 -0.51 -6.12
C PHE A 74 6.37 -1.67 -6.33
N GLY A 75 5.91 -2.91 -6.47
CA GLY A 75 6.76 -4.07 -6.78
C GLY A 75 7.94 -4.22 -5.82
N ARG A 76 9.17 -4.36 -6.34
CA ARG A 76 10.39 -4.49 -5.49
C ARG A 76 10.72 -3.23 -4.69
N ALA A 77 10.32 -2.05 -5.16
CA ALA A 77 10.55 -0.77 -4.48
C ALA A 77 9.64 -0.58 -3.25
N SER A 78 8.52 -1.31 -3.20
CA SER A 78 7.58 -1.30 -2.06
C SER A 78 8.27 -1.62 -0.73
N LYS A 79 9.33 -2.44 -0.74
CA LYS A 79 10.11 -2.81 0.44
C LYS A 79 10.72 -1.59 1.14
N HIS A 80 11.20 -0.60 0.38
CA HIS A 80 11.81 0.59 0.96
C HIS A 80 10.75 1.49 1.59
N LEU A 81 9.60 1.64 0.93
CA LEU A 81 8.47 2.41 1.46
C LEU A 81 7.90 1.78 2.74
N LEU A 82 7.72 0.45 2.73
CA LEU A 82 7.30 -0.33 3.90
C LEU A 82 8.31 -0.24 5.04
N ALA A 83 9.61 -0.37 4.74
CA ALA A 83 10.67 -0.23 5.75
C ALA A 83 10.66 1.17 6.37
N ASN A 84 10.50 2.22 5.58
CA ASN A 84 10.42 3.59 6.08
C ASN A 84 9.17 3.82 6.95
N ALA A 85 8.02 3.30 6.54
CA ALA A 85 6.79 3.38 7.34
C ALA A 85 6.92 2.63 8.67
N LEU A 86 7.49 1.42 8.65
CA LEU A 86 7.72 0.62 9.85
C LEU A 86 8.74 1.28 10.78
N LEU A 87 9.80 1.88 10.23
CA LEU A 87 10.81 2.61 10.98
C LEU A 87 10.20 3.81 11.69
N ASN A 88 9.39 4.62 11.00
CA ASN A 88 8.68 5.74 11.61
C ASN A 88 7.73 5.27 12.72
N TYR A 89 6.99 4.18 12.50
CA TYR A 89 6.14 3.60 13.52
C TYR A 89 6.94 3.11 14.74
N ALA A 90 8.08 2.46 14.52
CA ALA A 90 8.96 1.99 15.58
C ALA A 90 9.54 3.16 16.40
N ILE A 91 9.96 4.23 15.73
CA ILE A 91 10.38 5.48 16.38
C ILE A 91 9.23 6.03 17.24
N MET A 92 8.00 6.09 16.71
CA MET A 92 6.84 6.57 17.46
C MET A 92 6.50 5.67 18.65
N ARG A 93 6.70 4.36 18.54
CA ARG A 93 6.49 3.38 19.61
C ARG A 93 7.55 3.47 20.72
N TRP A 94 8.79 3.75 20.37
CA TRP A 94 9.89 3.92 21.32
C TRP A 94 10.02 5.35 21.86
N SER A 95 9.40 6.33 21.21
CA SER A 95 9.42 7.71 21.69
C SER A 95 8.70 7.79 23.05
N PRO A 96 9.37 8.30 24.10
CA PRO A 96 8.78 8.37 25.42
C PRO A 96 7.59 9.34 25.42
N PRO A 97 6.43 8.95 26.00
CA PRO A 97 5.20 9.74 25.98
C PRO A 97 5.35 11.13 26.62
N LYS A 98 6.40 11.35 27.42
CA LYS A 98 6.77 12.65 28.02
C LYS A 98 7.03 13.77 26.99
N HIS A 99 7.36 13.47 25.74
CA HIS A 99 7.65 14.47 24.71
C HIS A 99 6.60 14.55 23.59
N VAL A 100 5.70 13.56 23.48
CA VAL A 100 4.72 13.45 22.38
C VAL A 100 3.31 13.87 22.82
N HIS A 101 2.99 13.71 24.11
CA HIS A 101 1.74 14.21 24.70
C HIS A 101 2.08 15.30 25.74
N LYS A 102 2.18 16.54 25.28
CA LYS A 102 2.03 17.73 26.11
C LYS A 102 1.01 18.65 25.46
#